data_AF-A0AAE0N913-F1
#
_entry.id   AF-A0AAE0N913-F1
#
_cell.length_a   1.000
_cell.length_b   1.000
_cell.length_c   1.000
_cell.angle_alpha   90.00
_cell.angle_beta   90.00
_cell.angle_gamma   90.00
#
_symmetry.space_group_name_H-M   'P 1'
#
loop_
_entity.id
_entity.type
_entity.pdbx_description
1 polymer ?
#
loop_
_entity_poly.entity_id
_entity_poly.type
_entity_poly.pdbx_seq_one_letter_code
_entity_poly.pdbx_strand_id
1 'polypeptide(L)'
;NRLLSCVVTSPLGESLHRANSVPDLLFALRDAIRAHRSLYQEGEILHRDVCPGNIIIPLGGTAKRNAADPRGVLIDLGMAREQSVPAKEFESTGTRPFHAIGVLQAYLPNKPHTYRHDLESFLYTFLFLAICERPVPPGENQLQLLPGSILSQWHHGGQLTK
;
A
#
# COMPACT_ATOMS: atom_id res chain seq x y z
N ASN A 1 -7.94 26.21 15.07
CA ASN A 1 -6.69 25.70 15.65
C ASN A 1 -6.16 24.56 14.77
N ARG A 2 -5.14 24.79 13.95
CA ARG A 2 -4.45 23.71 13.20
C ARG A 2 -3.12 23.45 13.93
N LEU A 3 -3.01 22.27 14.54
CA LEU A 3 -1.75 21.78 15.08
C LEU A 3 -0.93 21.18 13.95
N LEU A 4 0.27 21.70 13.73
CA LEU A 4 1.27 21.03 12.90
C LEU A 4 1.95 19.98 13.77
N SER A 5 1.87 18.72 13.37
CA SER A 5 2.59 17.62 14.00
C SER A 5 3.56 17.01 12.99
N CYS A 6 4.75 16.63 13.46
CA CYS A 6 5.77 15.95 12.68
C CYS A 6 6.05 14.60 13.34
N VAL A 7 5.96 13.53 12.55
CA VAL A 7 6.29 12.17 13.00
C VAL A 7 7.55 11.74 12.25
N VAL A 8 8.60 11.40 12.99
CA VAL A 8 9.86 10.89 12.45
C VAL A 8 9.95 9.41 12.80
N THR A 9 10.08 8.55 11.80
CA THR A 9 10.11 7.10 11.96
C THR A 9 11.44 6.50 11.49
N SER A 10 11.72 5.29 11.96
CA SER A 10 12.84 4.47 11.50
C SER A 10 12.33 3.05 11.22
N PRO A 11 12.98 2.28 10.33
CA PRO A 11 14.19 2.62 9.56
C PRO A 11 13.91 3.57 8.38
N LEU A 12 14.95 4.28 7.93
CA LEU A 12 14.90 4.97 6.63
C LEU A 12 14.93 3.92 5.52
N GLY A 13 14.13 4.11 4.47
CA GLY A 13 14.01 3.15 3.38
C GLY A 13 13.58 3.80 2.07
N GLU A 14 13.69 3.03 0.99
CA GLU A 14 13.12 3.39 -0.31
C GLU A 14 11.77 2.70 -0.48
N SER A 15 10.81 3.35 -1.14
CA SER A 15 9.54 2.71 -1.44
C SER A 15 9.74 1.47 -2.33
N LEU A 16 8.84 0.48 -2.15
CA LEU A 16 8.87 -0.81 -2.83
C LEU A 16 9.01 -0.73 -4.36
N HIS A 17 8.55 0.36 -4.99
CA HIS A 17 8.72 0.58 -6.43
C HIS A 17 10.19 0.71 -6.87
N ARG A 18 11.11 0.98 -5.95
CA ARG A 18 12.56 1.04 -6.20
C ARG A 18 13.28 -0.28 -5.94
N ALA A 19 12.55 -1.38 -5.79
CA ALA A 19 13.17 -2.69 -5.67
C ALA A 19 14.12 -2.94 -6.85
N ASN A 20 15.37 -3.28 -6.55
CA ASN A 20 16.42 -3.45 -7.57
C ASN A 20 16.45 -4.86 -8.16
N SER A 21 15.65 -5.78 -7.61
CA SER A 21 15.59 -7.17 -8.03
C SER A 21 14.26 -7.82 -7.61
N VAL A 22 13.85 -8.88 -8.35
CA VAL A 22 12.68 -9.69 -7.99
C VAL A 22 12.79 -10.27 -6.57
N PRO A 23 13.94 -10.81 -6.12
CA PRO A 23 14.08 -11.23 -4.72
C PRO A 23 13.83 -10.11 -3.70
N ASP A 24 14.34 -8.90 -3.94
CA ASP A 24 14.12 -7.78 -3.02
C ASP A 24 12.64 -7.42 -2.92
N LEU A 25 11.95 -7.34 -4.07
CA LEU A 25 10.50 -7.12 -4.14
C LEU A 25 9.74 -8.18 -3.34
N LEU A 26 10.03 -9.46 -3.58
CA LEU A 26 9.32 -10.57 -2.94
C LEU A 26 9.60 -10.65 -1.43
N PHE A 27 10.84 -10.44 -1.00
CA PHE A 27 11.17 -10.43 0.43
C PHE A 27 10.52 -9.25 1.14
N ALA A 28 10.51 -8.07 0.53
CA ALA A 28 9.87 -6.89 1.11
C ALA A 28 8.36 -7.05 1.22
N LEU A 29 7.68 -7.53 0.17
CA LEU A 29 6.25 -7.84 0.20
C LEU A 29 5.91 -8.88 1.28
N ARG A 30 6.69 -9.97 1.36
CA ARG A 30 6.49 -11.01 2.38
C ARG A 30 6.57 -10.42 3.79
N ASP A 31 7.58 -9.60 4.06
CA ASP A 31 7.77 -9.01 5.39
C ASP A 31 6.70 -7.95 5.70
N ALA A 32 6.24 -7.19 4.71
CA ALA A 32 5.11 -6.28 4.85
C ALA A 32 3.78 -7.01 5.15
N ILE A 33 3.53 -8.16 4.52
CA ILE A 33 2.36 -9.02 4.81
C ILE A 33 2.46 -9.60 6.23
N ARG A 34 3.66 -9.95 6.70
CA ARG A 34 3.87 -10.37 8.09
C ARG A 34 3.59 -9.24 9.08
N ALA A 35 4.05 -8.02 8.77
CA ALA A 35 3.75 -6.83 9.56
C ALA A 35 2.24 -6.54 9.60
N HIS A 36 1.56 -6.62 8.46
CA HIS A 36 0.09 -6.51 8.37
C HIS A 36 -0.63 -7.55 9.24
N ARG A 37 -0.17 -8.80 9.20
CA ARG A 37 -0.72 -9.87 10.04
C ARG A 37 -0.57 -9.54 11.53
N SER A 38 0.61 -9.08 11.97
CA SER A 38 0.85 -8.68 13.37
C SER A 38 -0.03 -7.48 13.75
N LEU A 39 -0.12 -6.47 12.88
CA LEU A 39 -1.01 -5.32 13.06
C LEU A 39 -2.47 -5.73 13.27
N TYR A 40 -2.94 -6.72 12.50
CA TYR A 40 -4.29 -7.24 12.61
C TYR A 40 -4.52 -8.11 13.85
N GLN A 41 -3.61 -9.06 14.13
CA GLN A 41 -3.79 -10.08 15.17
C GLN A 41 -3.43 -9.59 16.57
N GLU A 42 -2.38 -8.78 16.69
CA GLU A 42 -1.86 -8.30 17.97
C GLU A 42 -2.27 -6.85 18.22
N GLY A 43 -2.30 -6.03 17.17
CA GLY A 43 -2.68 -4.62 17.26
C GLY A 43 -4.17 -4.36 17.11
N GLU A 44 -4.97 -5.36 16.71
CA GLU A 44 -6.40 -5.21 16.39
C GLU A 44 -6.68 -4.06 15.40
N ILE A 45 -5.75 -3.79 14.49
CA ILE A 45 -5.79 -2.66 13.55
C ILE A 45 -5.84 -3.15 12.10
N LEU A 46 -6.68 -2.51 11.29
CA LEU A 46 -6.70 -2.62 9.83
C LEU A 46 -5.87 -1.50 9.21
N HIS A 47 -5.09 -1.80 8.16
CA HIS A 47 -4.22 -0.80 7.53
C HIS A 47 -4.99 0.13 6.58
N ARG A 48 -5.87 -0.43 5.75
CA ARG A 48 -6.78 0.25 4.81
C ARG A 48 -6.14 1.01 3.64
N ASP A 49 -4.84 1.31 3.68
CA ASP A 49 -4.16 1.98 2.56
C ASP A 49 -2.86 1.27 2.13
N VAL A 50 -2.97 0.00 1.74
CA VAL A 50 -1.82 -0.75 1.22
C VAL A 50 -1.56 -0.35 -0.22
N CYS A 51 -0.38 0.20 -0.49
CA CYS A 51 0.11 0.53 -1.83
C CYS A 51 1.65 0.44 -1.87
N PRO A 52 2.30 0.45 -3.05
CA PRO A 52 3.76 0.41 -3.13
C PRO A 52 4.45 1.55 -2.36
N GLY A 53 3.81 2.73 -2.27
CA GLY A 53 4.32 3.89 -1.54
C GLY A 53 4.42 3.66 -0.03
N ASN A 54 3.53 2.84 0.52
CA ASN A 54 3.40 2.58 1.96
C ASN A 54 4.17 1.32 2.39
N ILE A 55 5.02 0.77 1.51
CA ILE A 55 5.94 -0.31 1.83
C ILE A 55 7.34 0.18 1.51
N ILE A 56 8.24 0.13 2.49
CA ILE A 56 9.64 0.54 2.31
C ILE A 56 10.61 -0.64 2.43
N ILE A 57 11.68 -0.58 1.65
CA ILE A 57 12.86 -1.42 1.74
C ILE A 57 13.91 -0.63 2.53
N PRO A 58 14.29 -1.05 3.75
CA PRO A 58 15.23 -0.29 4.58
C PRO A 58 16.59 -0.03 3.90
N LEU A 59 17.15 1.17 4.03
CA LEU A 59 18.50 1.49 3.55
C LEU A 59 19.57 0.79 4.40
N GLY A 60 20.74 0.52 3.82
CA GLY A 60 21.88 -0.11 4.51
C GLY A 60 22.51 -1.31 3.79
N GLY A 61 21.93 -1.73 2.65
CA GLY A 61 22.45 -2.79 1.79
C GLY A 61 22.34 -4.19 2.39
N THR A 62 22.33 -5.21 1.53
CA THR A 62 22.32 -6.63 1.94
C THR A 62 23.59 -7.06 2.67
N ALA A 63 24.68 -6.29 2.58
CA ALA A 63 25.99 -6.62 3.13
C ALA A 63 26.10 -6.48 4.67
N LYS A 64 25.18 -5.76 5.33
CA LYS A 64 25.20 -5.57 6.81
C LYS A 64 23.93 -6.03 7.52
N ARG A 65 23.02 -6.70 6.82
CA ARG A 65 21.77 -7.17 7.44
C ARG A 65 21.96 -8.53 8.09
N ASN A 66 21.50 -8.65 9.33
CA ASN A 66 21.30 -9.95 9.95
C ASN A 66 20.13 -10.66 9.26
N ALA A 67 20.11 -11.99 9.31
CA ALA A 67 19.00 -12.77 8.75
C ALA A 67 17.62 -12.43 9.38
N ALA A 68 17.64 -11.86 10.59
CA ALA A 68 16.45 -11.43 11.32
C ALA A 68 15.95 -10.02 10.93
N ASP A 69 16.75 -9.21 10.24
CA ASP A 69 16.35 -7.84 9.91
C ASP A 69 15.23 -7.84 8.86
N PRO A 70 14.20 -7.00 9.03
CA PRO A 70 13.10 -6.93 8.07
C PRO A 70 13.61 -6.45 6.71
N ARG A 71 13.20 -7.14 5.65
CA ARG A 71 13.51 -6.74 4.27
C ARG A 71 12.47 -5.82 3.66
N GLY A 72 11.30 -5.74 4.29
CA GLY A 72 10.25 -4.76 4.00
C GLY A 72 9.55 -4.33 5.27
N VAL A 73 9.13 -3.07 5.30
CA VAL A 73 8.40 -2.46 6.42
C VAL A 73 7.14 -1.82 5.87
N LEU A 74 6.00 -2.18 6.44
CA LEU A 74 4.71 -1.53 6.17
C LEU A 74 4.62 -0.25 7.01
N ILE A 75 4.32 0.87 6.38
CA ILE A 75 4.27 2.20 6.99
C ILE A 75 2.95 2.89 6.67
N ASP A 76 2.77 4.10 7.23
CA ASP A 76 1.60 4.96 7.03
C ASP A 76 0.28 4.39 7.55
N LEU A 77 0.04 4.64 8.83
CA LEU A 77 -1.19 4.30 9.52
C LEU A 77 -2.21 5.47 9.52
N GLY A 78 -2.05 6.47 8.66
CA GLY A 78 -2.95 7.64 8.62
C GLY A 78 -4.40 7.28 8.29
N MET A 79 -4.62 6.19 7.57
CA MET A 79 -5.94 5.65 7.23
C MET A 79 -6.32 4.42 8.06
N ALA A 80 -5.44 4.00 8.96
CA ALA A 80 -5.62 2.79 9.75
C ALA A 80 -6.78 2.91 10.73
N ARG A 81 -7.30 1.77 11.16
CA ARG A 81 -8.50 1.72 11.98
C ARG A 81 -8.49 0.54 12.94
N GLU A 82 -8.77 0.82 14.20
CA GLU A 82 -9.06 -0.22 15.19
C GLU A 82 -10.35 -0.98 14.84
N GLN A 83 -10.33 -2.30 15.02
CA GLN A 83 -11.47 -3.19 14.77
C GLN A 83 -12.64 -2.92 15.71
N SER A 84 -12.35 -2.48 16.94
CA SER A 84 -13.33 -2.16 17.97
C SER A 84 -14.21 -0.95 17.62
N VAL A 85 -13.73 -0.07 16.75
CA VAL A 85 -14.41 1.17 16.40
C VAL A 85 -15.42 0.92 15.26
N PRO A 86 -16.74 1.09 15.49
CA PRO A 86 -17.77 0.82 14.49
C PRO A 86 -17.60 1.64 13.22
N ALA A 87 -17.63 0.98 12.05
CA ALA A 87 -17.52 1.62 10.75
C ALA A 87 -18.44 2.83 10.64
N LYS A 88 -17.88 4.05 10.54
CA LYS A 88 -18.67 5.20 10.08
C LYS A 88 -18.97 4.95 8.61
N GLU A 89 -20.22 5.19 8.23
CA GLU A 89 -20.69 5.09 6.86
C GLU A 89 -19.82 5.98 5.97
N PHE A 90 -19.21 5.37 4.95
CA PHE A 90 -18.51 6.02 3.85
C PHE A 90 -17.27 6.86 4.20
N GLU A 91 -16.16 6.16 4.42
CA GLU A 91 -14.83 6.71 4.18
C GLU A 91 -14.23 5.99 2.96
N SER A 92 -14.48 6.55 1.76
CA SER A 92 -13.71 6.20 0.57
C SER A 92 -12.32 6.80 0.74
N THR A 93 -11.44 6.03 1.37
CA THR A 93 -10.12 6.47 1.78
C THR A 93 -9.05 5.57 1.21
N GLY A 94 -7.96 6.18 0.71
CA GLY A 94 -6.76 5.49 0.21
C GLY A 94 -6.53 5.60 -1.30
N THR A 95 -5.46 4.97 -1.78
CA THR A 95 -4.97 5.05 -3.16
C THR A 95 -5.77 4.12 -4.08
N ARG A 96 -6.79 4.67 -4.76
CA ARG A 96 -7.82 3.91 -5.51
C ARG A 96 -7.32 2.65 -6.25
N PRO A 97 -6.25 2.67 -7.08
CA PRO A 97 -5.78 1.51 -7.87
C PRO A 97 -5.47 0.26 -7.07
N PHE A 98 -5.18 0.42 -5.79
CA PHE A 98 -4.82 -0.68 -4.93
C PHE A 98 -5.97 -1.11 -4.02
N HIS A 99 -7.12 -0.44 -4.03
CA HIS A 99 -8.24 -0.86 -3.21
C HIS A 99 -8.85 -2.18 -3.70
N ALA A 100 -9.24 -3.00 -2.74
CA ALA A 100 -10.08 -4.16 -2.99
C ALA A 100 -11.37 -3.77 -3.75
N ILE A 101 -11.81 -4.63 -4.66
CA ILE A 101 -13.04 -4.43 -5.43
C ILE A 101 -14.23 -4.22 -4.48
N GLY A 102 -14.30 -5.00 -3.39
CA GLY A 102 -15.37 -4.86 -2.39
C GLY A 102 -15.38 -3.51 -1.67
N VAL A 103 -14.22 -2.85 -1.55
CA VAL A 103 -14.07 -1.50 -0.97
C VAL A 103 -14.47 -0.44 -2.00
N LEU A 104 -14.12 -0.63 -3.27
CA LEU A 104 -14.51 0.28 -4.36
C LEU A 104 -16.01 0.20 -4.68
N GLN A 105 -16.60 -0.99 -4.55
CA GLN A 105 -18.02 -1.26 -4.73
C GLN A 105 -18.86 -0.89 -3.50
N ALA A 106 -18.45 0.12 -2.71
CA ALA A 106 -19.11 0.57 -1.48
C ALA A 106 -20.58 1.03 -1.64
N TYR A 107 -21.27 0.70 -2.73
CA TYR A 107 -22.73 0.79 -2.89
C TYR A 107 -23.54 -0.15 -2.00
N LEU A 108 -22.91 -1.08 -1.26
CA LEU A 108 -23.62 -2.03 -0.41
C LEU A 108 -23.53 -1.64 1.07
N PRO A 109 -24.65 -1.24 1.71
CA PRO A 109 -24.68 -0.99 3.14
C PRO A 109 -24.22 -2.24 3.92
N ASN A 110 -23.60 -2.02 5.09
CA ASN A 110 -23.17 -3.06 6.02
C ASN A 110 -22.03 -4.00 5.56
N LYS A 111 -21.16 -3.57 4.62
CA LYS A 111 -19.91 -4.29 4.30
C LYS A 111 -18.68 -3.56 4.85
N PRO A 112 -18.29 -3.80 6.11
CA PRO A 112 -17.11 -3.15 6.69
C PRO A 112 -15.83 -3.60 6.00
N HIS A 113 -14.81 -2.75 6.04
CA HIS A 113 -13.46 -3.12 5.63
C HIS A 113 -12.95 -4.27 6.51
N THR A 114 -12.29 -5.26 5.93
CA THR A 114 -11.71 -6.39 6.67
C THR A 114 -10.25 -6.57 6.26
N TYR A 115 -9.49 -7.35 7.02
CA TYR A 115 -8.10 -7.67 6.67
C TYR A 115 -7.97 -8.30 5.27
N ARG A 116 -9.02 -8.95 4.76
CA ARG A 116 -9.03 -9.55 3.41
C ARG A 116 -8.92 -8.50 2.32
N HIS A 117 -9.48 -7.32 2.54
CA HIS A 117 -9.36 -6.22 1.59
C HIS A 117 -7.93 -5.68 1.55
N ASP A 118 -7.25 -5.59 2.69
CA ASP A 118 -5.82 -5.23 2.71
C ASP A 118 -4.97 -6.29 1.98
N LEU A 119 -5.29 -7.59 2.12
CA LEU A 119 -4.61 -8.67 1.38
C LEU A 119 -4.86 -8.60 -0.14
N GLU A 120 -6.07 -8.23 -0.56
CA GLU A 120 -6.38 -7.97 -1.97
C GLU A 120 -5.58 -6.75 -2.48
N SER A 121 -5.40 -5.72 -1.66
CA SER A 121 -4.52 -4.58 -1.96
C SER A 121 -3.04 -4.96 -2.10
N PHE A 122 -2.54 -5.91 -1.30
CA PHE A 122 -1.19 -6.47 -1.51
C PHE A 122 -1.08 -7.19 -2.86
N LEU A 123 -2.09 -7.93 -3.28
CA LEU A 123 -2.12 -8.57 -4.60
C LEU A 123 -2.07 -7.52 -5.72
N TYR A 124 -2.86 -6.45 -5.64
CA TYR A 124 -2.83 -5.38 -6.64
C TYR A 124 -1.52 -4.60 -6.64
N THR A 125 -0.92 -4.39 -5.47
CA THR A 125 0.43 -3.83 -5.32
C THR A 125 1.46 -4.68 -6.07
N PHE A 126 1.42 -6.01 -5.88
CA PHE A 126 2.33 -6.94 -6.57
C PHE A 126 2.10 -6.94 -8.09
N LEU A 127 0.86 -7.06 -8.54
CA LEU A 127 0.52 -7.07 -9.97
C LEU A 127 0.92 -5.77 -10.65
N PHE A 128 0.70 -4.62 -9.99
CA PHE A 128 1.11 -3.34 -10.50
C PHE A 128 2.62 -3.28 -10.76
N LEU A 129 3.43 -3.71 -9.79
CA LEU A 129 4.89 -3.71 -9.93
C LEU A 129 5.35 -4.72 -11.00
N ALA A 130 4.77 -5.93 -11.02
CA ALA A 130 5.15 -6.97 -11.96
C ALA A 130 4.79 -6.64 -13.43
N ILE A 131 3.71 -5.89 -13.66
CA ILE A 131 3.20 -5.61 -15.02
C ILE A 131 3.59 -4.20 -15.48
N CYS A 132 3.68 -3.24 -14.56
CA CYS A 132 3.93 -1.83 -14.89
C CYS A 132 5.39 -1.41 -14.69
N GLU A 133 6.33 -2.33 -14.48
CA GLU A 133 7.77 -2.06 -14.58
C GLU A 133 8.06 -1.45 -15.96
N ARG A 134 8.18 -0.13 -15.99
CA ARG A 134 8.51 0.64 -17.18
C ARG A 134 9.71 1.52 -16.87
N PRO A 135 10.58 1.79 -17.86
CA PRO A 135 11.58 2.84 -17.72
C PRO A 135 10.84 4.16 -17.50
N VAL A 136 10.95 4.73 -16.30
CA VAL A 136 10.38 6.03 -15.98
C VAL A 136 11.46 7.09 -16.17
N PRO A 137 11.20 8.16 -16.95
CA PRO A 137 12.16 9.24 -17.12
C PRO A 137 12.60 9.82 -15.76
N PRO A 138 13.84 10.30 -15.63
CA PRO A 138 14.29 10.95 -14.41
C PRO A 138 13.36 12.11 -14.03
N GLY A 139 12.76 12.05 -12.83
CA GLY A 139 11.86 13.08 -12.31
C GLY A 139 10.36 12.77 -12.41
N GLU A 140 9.97 11.70 -13.11
CA GLU A 140 8.58 11.24 -13.13
C GLU A 140 8.28 10.22 -12.01
N ASN A 141 7.05 10.23 -11.51
CA ASN A 141 6.61 9.32 -10.46
C ASN A 141 6.29 7.95 -11.06
N GLN A 142 7.00 6.90 -10.67
CA GLN A 142 6.78 5.54 -11.18
C GLN A 142 5.47 4.90 -10.73
N LEU A 143 4.78 5.50 -9.75
CA LEU A 143 3.40 5.17 -9.37
C LEU A 143 2.38 5.88 -10.27
N GLN A 144 2.81 6.79 -11.15
CA GLN A 144 1.94 7.48 -12.09
C GLN A 144 1.52 6.50 -13.19
N LEU A 145 0.21 6.33 -13.33
CA LEU A 145 -0.38 5.45 -14.32
C LEU A 145 -0.09 5.99 -15.73
N LEU A 146 0.05 5.11 -16.72
CA LEU A 146 0.29 5.53 -18.11
C LEU A 146 -0.76 6.53 -18.55
N PRO A 147 -0.38 7.74 -18.99
CA PRO A 147 -1.33 8.68 -19.56
C PRO A 147 -2.17 8.02 -20.66
N GLY A 148 -3.49 8.14 -20.54
CA GLY A 148 -4.45 7.58 -21.51
C GLY A 148 -4.79 6.10 -21.31
N SER A 149 -4.10 5.36 -20.44
CA SER A 149 -4.50 3.99 -20.10
C SER A 149 -5.83 3.94 -19.35
N ILE A 150 -6.53 2.80 -19.45
CA ILE A 150 -7.77 2.54 -18.72
C ILE A 150 -7.60 2.81 -17.22
N LEU A 151 -6.46 2.38 -16.64
CA LEU A 151 -6.14 2.62 -15.23
C LEU A 151 -5.97 4.12 -14.91
N SER A 152 -5.28 4.88 -15.76
CA SER A 152 -5.12 6.33 -15.55
C SER A 152 -6.45 7.09 -15.63
N GLN A 153 -7.32 6.71 -16.57
CA GLN A 153 -8.65 7.30 -16.71
C GLN A 153 -9.47 7.03 -15.47
N TRP A 154 -9.44 5.80 -14.98
CA TRP A 154 -10.15 5.39 -13.77
C TRP A 154 -9.62 6.08 -12.50
N HIS A 155 -8.31 6.24 -12.35
CA HIS A 155 -7.70 6.97 -11.23
C HIS A 155 -8.16 8.44 -11.17
N HIS A 156 -8.31 9.09 -12.33
CA HIS A 156 -8.80 10.46 -12.42
C HIS A 156 -10.34 10.58 -12.43
N GLY A 157 -11.07 9.48 -12.22
CA GLY A 157 -12.53 9.48 -12.15
C GLY A 157 -13.23 9.53 -13.51
N GLY A 158 -12.54 9.21 -14.59
CA GLY A 158 -13.15 9.02 -15.90
C GLY A 158 -14.12 7.84 -15.90
N GLN A 159 -15.29 8.01 -16.53
CA GLN A 159 -16.19 6.89 -16.78
C GLN A 159 -15.50 5.93 -17.76
N LEU A 160 -15.42 4.65 -17.38
CA LEU A 160 -14.98 3.59 -18.27
C LEU A 160 -16.01 3.46 -19.40
N THR A 161 -15.72 4.06 -20.56
CA THR A 161 -16.53 3.85 -21.77
C THR A 161 -16.32 2.41 -22.23
N LYS A 162 -17.41 1.64 -22.31
CA LYS A 162 -17.44 0.28 -22.84
C LYS A 162 -17.11 0.25 -24.33
#